data_AF-A0A847MDK1-F1
#
_entry.id   AF-A0A847MDK1-F1
#
_cell.length_a   1.000
_cell.length_b   1.000
_cell.length_c   1.000
_cell.angle_alpha   90.00
_cell.angle_beta   90.00
_cell.angle_gamma   90.00
#
_symmetry.space_group_name_H-M   'P 1'
#
loop_
_entity.id
_entity.type
_entity.pdbx_description
1 polymer ?
#
loop_
_entity_poly.entity_id
_entity_poly.type
_entity_poly.pdbx_seq_one_letter_code
_entity_poly.pdbx_strand_id
1 'polypeptide(L)' 'MAFAKMLKNDAYGIFNHCMYPLHTSRLEGINNKMKVIKRRAFGYHDLEYFSFIIQDSFARCN' A
#
# COMPACT_ATOMS: atom_id res chain seq x y z
N MET A 1 -5.09 23.45 12.96
CA MET A 1 -3.71 23.60 12.46
C MET A 1 -2.94 22.28 12.27
N ALA A 2 -3.52 21.08 12.50
CA ALA A 2 -2.76 19.81 12.43
C ALA A 2 -2.20 19.48 11.03
N PHE A 3 -2.98 19.76 9.98
CA PHE A 3 -2.59 19.49 8.59
C PHE A 3 -1.34 20.28 8.16
N ALA A 4 -1.27 21.58 8.48
CA ALA A 4 -0.11 22.41 8.17
C ALA A 4 1.16 21.93 8.90
N LYS A 5 1.01 21.40 10.12
CA LYS A 5 2.13 20.83 10.89
C LYS A 5 2.64 19.52 10.28
N MET A 6 1.73 18.66 9.82
CA MET A 6 2.07 17.43 9.09
C MET A 6 2.86 17.74 7.81
N LEU A 7 2.35 18.66 6.98
CA LEU A 7 3.04 19.09 5.75
C LEU A 7 4.46 19.62 6.02
N LYS A 8 4.65 20.40 7.10
CA LYS A 8 5.97 20.91 7.47
C LYS A 8 6.93 19.78 7.87
N ASN A 9 6.44 18.75 8.56
CA ASN A 9 7.25 17.61 8.97
C ASN A 9 7.64 16.72 7.77
N ASP A 10 6.74 16.54 6.81
CA ASP A 10 6.95 15.67 5.63
C ASP A 10 7.56 16.41 4.42
N ALA A 11 7.85 17.71 4.56
CA ALA A 11 8.33 18.58 3.48
C ALA A 11 9.54 18.01 2.73
N TYR A 12 10.50 17.39 3.45
CA TYR A 12 11.68 16.77 2.86
C TYR A 12 11.32 15.66 1.85
N GLY A 13 10.35 14.81 2.19
CA GLY A 13 9.89 13.75 1.30
C GLY A 13 9.16 14.30 0.07
N ILE A 14 8.39 15.38 0.25
CA ILE A 14 7.66 16.06 -0.84
C ILE A 14 8.65 16.68 -1.83
N PHE A 15 9.68 17.40 -1.35
CA PHE A 15 10.71 17.97 -2.22
C PHE A 15 11.48 16.90 -2.99
N ASN A 16 11.83 15.79 -2.34
CA ASN A 16 12.50 14.68 -3.02
C ASN A 16 11.61 14.02 -4.08
N HIS A 17 10.29 13.93 -3.86
CA HIS A 17 9.35 13.43 -4.86
C HIS A 17 9.24 14.35 -6.09
N CYS A 18 9.45 15.65 -5.94
CA CYS A 18 9.51 16.58 -7.08
C CYS A 18 10.81 16.46 -7.88
N MET A 19 11.93 16.15 -7.21
CA MET A 19 13.25 16.04 -7.83
C MET A 19 13.50 14.68 -8.50
N TYR A 20 12.92 13.61 -7.95
CA TYR A 20 13.07 12.26 -8.45
C TYR A 20 11.68 11.70 -8.82
N PRO A 21 11.53 10.99 -9.97
CA PRO A 21 10.26 10.39 -10.39
C PRO A 21 9.91 9.13 -9.56
N LEU A 22 9.83 9.28 -8.24
CA LEU A 22 9.53 8.22 -7.29
C LEU A 22 8.02 8.12 -7.07
N HIS A 23 7.33 7.33 -7.89
CA HIS A 23 5.88 7.14 -7.73
C HIS A 23 5.58 5.99 -6.76
N THR A 24 4.72 6.25 -5.76
CA THR A 24 4.17 5.23 -4.85
C THR A 24 2.91 4.55 -5.41
N SER A 25 2.47 4.92 -6.62
CA SER A 25 1.23 4.43 -7.25
C SER A 25 1.15 2.91 -7.32
N ARG A 26 2.26 2.22 -7.60
CA ARG A 26 2.32 0.76 -7.61
C ARG A 26 2.13 0.16 -6.22
N LEU A 27 2.76 0.74 -5.19
CA LEU A 27 2.60 0.33 -3.79
C LEU A 27 1.17 0.57 -3.30
N GLU A 28 0.57 1.68 -3.71
CA GLU A 28 -0.83 2.00 -3.40
C GLU A 28 -1.79 1.01 -4.06
N GLY A 29 -1.55 0.63 -5.31
CA GLY A 29 -2.30 -0.41 -6.01
C GLY A 29 -2.22 -1.77 -5.32
N ILE A 30 -1.04 -2.16 -4.86
CA ILE A 30 -0.82 -3.39 -4.07
C ILE A 30 -1.63 -3.33 -2.76
N ASN A 31 -1.54 -2.22 -2.02
CA ASN A 31 -2.29 -2.03 -0.77
C ASN A 31 -3.81 -2.11 -1.00
N ASN A 32 -4.31 -1.50 -2.08
CA ASN A 32 -5.73 -1.54 -2.41
C ASN A 32 -6.20 -2.96 -2.74
N LYS A 33 -5.42 -3.73 -3.50
CA LYS A 33 -5.73 -5.13 -3.83
C LYS A 33 -5.74 -6.01 -2.57
N MET A 34 -4.74 -5.89 -1.68
CA MET A 34 -4.74 -6.57 -0.38
C MET A 34 -5.95 -6.18 0.47
N LYS A 35 -6.33 -4.91 0.48
CA LYS A 35 -7.50 -4.41 1.23
C LYS A 35 -8.81 -5.04 0.72
N VAL A 36 -8.95 -5.23 -0.59
CA VAL A 36 -10.10 -5.92 -1.18
C VAL A 36 -10.10 -7.40 -0.81
N ILE A 37 -8.96 -8.09 -0.90
CA ILE A 37 -8.81 -9.49 -0.51
C ILE A 37 -9.20 -9.66 0.97
N LYS A 38 -8.72 -8.78 1.86
CA LYS A 38 -9.07 -8.77 3.28
C LYS A 38 -10.57 -8.60 3.53
N ARG A 39 -11.27 -7.77 2.75
CA ARG A 39 -12.74 -7.60 2.86
C ARG A 39 -13.50 -8.86 2.45
N ARG A 40 -13.02 -9.57 1.43
CA ARG A 40 -13.62 -10.84 0.97
C ARG A 40 -13.31 -12.01 1.92
N ALA A 41 -12.17 -11.96 2.59
CA ALA A 41 -11.70 -12.95 3.55
C ALA A 41 -12.12 -12.64 5.00
N PHE A 42 -13.20 -11.87 5.22
CA PHE A 42 -13.70 -11.64 6.58
C PHE A 42 -14.13 -12.98 7.20
N GLY A 43 -13.47 -13.38 8.28
CA GLY A 43 -13.75 -14.65 8.99
C GLY A 43 -12.69 -15.74 8.83
N TYR A 44 -11.67 -15.56 7.99
CA TYR A 44 -10.53 -16.48 7.94
C TYR A 44 -9.65 -16.30 9.19
N HIS A 45 -9.49 -17.38 9.97
CA HIS A 45 -8.65 -17.40 11.18
C HIS A 45 -7.17 -17.69 10.87
N ASP A 46 -6.91 -18.23 9.68
CA ASP A 46 -5.58 -18.65 9.25
C ASP A 46 -4.87 -17.53 8.47
N LEU A 47 -3.86 -16.95 9.11
CA LEU A 47 -3.02 -15.89 8.54
C LEU A 47 -2.01 -16.42 7.51
N GLU A 48 -1.57 -17.67 7.64
CA GLU A 48 -0.64 -18.29 6.68
C GLU A 48 -1.36 -18.50 5.35
N TYR A 49 -2.57 -19.06 5.39
CA TYR A 49 -3.39 -19.19 4.19
C TYR A 49 -3.67 -17.83 3.53
N PHE A 50 -3.96 -16.79 4.32
CA PHE A 50 -4.14 -15.43 3.79
C PHE A 50 -2.88 -14.89 3.10
N SER A 51 -1.69 -15.16 3.64
CA SER A 51 -0.41 -14.78 3.04
C SER A 51 -0.17 -15.45 1.68
N PHE A 52 -0.56 -16.73 1.54
CA PHE A 52 -0.47 -17.45 0.27
C PHE A 52 -1.43 -16.90 -0.79
N ILE A 53 -2.66 -16.53 -0.40
CA ILE A 53 -3.60 -15.86 -1.32
C ILE A 53 -3.00 -14.55 -1.83
N ILE A 54 -2.38 -13.77 -0.94
CA ILE A 54 -1.68 -12.54 -1.32
C ILE A 54 -0.59 -12.87 -2.35
N GLN A 55 0.29 -13.82 -2.07
CA GLN A 55 1.40 -14.18 -2.96
C GLN A 55 0.91 -14.65 -4.35
N ASP A 56 -0.05 -15.57 -4.42
CA ASP A 56 -0.64 -16.05 -5.69
C ASP A 56 -1.29 -14.89 -6.48
N SER A 57 -1.97 -13.97 -5.78
CA SER A 57 -2.66 -12.86 -6.42
C SER A 57 -1.73 -11.84 -7.10
N PHE A 58 -0.44 -11.83 -6.75
CA PHE A 58 0.59 -11.03 -7.41
C PHE A 58 1.51 -11.85 -8.33
N ALA A 59 1.64 -13.17 -8.13
CA ALA A 59 2.44 -14.05 -8.97
C ALA A 59 1.89 -14.19 -10.41
N ARG A 60 0.56 -14.11 -10.57
CA ARG A 60 -0.12 -14.19 -11.88
C ARG A 60 -0.12 -12.90 -12.69
N CYS A 61 0.49 -11.82 -12.17
CA CYS A 61 0.56 -10.52 -12.84
C CYS A 61 1.85 -10.27 -13.62
N ASN A 62 2.64 -11.31 -13.91
CA ASN A 62 3.78 -11.27 -14.84
C ASN A 62 3.45 -12.01 -16.13
#